data_AF-A0A945C3F9-F1
#
_entry.id   AF-A0A945C3F9-F1
#
_cell.length_a   1.000
_cell.length_b   1.000
_cell.length_c   1.000
_cell.angle_alpha   90.00
_cell.angle_beta   90.00
_cell.angle_gamma   90.00
#
_symmetry.space_group_name_H-M   'P 1'
#
loop_
_entity.id
_entity.type
_entity.pdbx_description
1 polymer ?
#
loop_
_entity_poly.entity_id
_entity_poly.type
_entity_poly.pdbx_seq_one_letter_code
_entity_poly.pdbx_strand_id
1 'polypeptide(L)'
;MSRRIVLLFLLLTVSCTKNSLVYEEISVEELYSCINYNKVSDPNFDSDDLYAFWDIFVADAKCSMINNPDYDKLNNIVDIYYEYESAALFASGEVLDYGAYAASSCNDEIVRVGIAFRYWNDINIWQKLGLMYHEFGHDVLQYAHSTNPDDIMHPSSPFANTYNGFIESKNRFFDKKFEGINYIDCSWYN
;
A
#
# COMPACT_ATOMS: atom_id res chain seq x y z
N MET A 1 -71.34 -40.82 -25.17
CA MET A 1 -70.96 -40.35 -23.82
C MET A 1 -69.53 -40.81 -23.56
N SER A 2 -68.55 -39.90 -23.62
CA SER A 2 -67.94 -39.20 -22.47
C SER A 2 -66.87 -40.09 -21.82
N ARG A 3 -65.58 -39.75 -21.69
CA ARG A 3 -64.98 -38.45 -21.39
C ARG A 3 -63.48 -38.51 -21.75
N ARG A 4 -62.99 -37.49 -22.47
CA ARG A 4 -61.57 -37.29 -22.78
C ARG A 4 -60.82 -36.89 -21.51
N ILE A 5 -59.71 -37.54 -21.20
CA ILE A 5 -58.81 -37.13 -20.10
C ILE A 5 -58.00 -35.93 -20.58
N VAL A 6 -58.08 -34.87 -19.77
CA VAL A 6 -57.44 -33.57 -19.93
C VAL A 6 -56.00 -33.68 -19.42
N LEU A 7 -55.03 -33.24 -20.21
CA LEU A 7 -53.67 -32.96 -19.76
C LEU A 7 -53.27 -31.58 -20.29
N LEU A 8 -53.62 -30.56 -19.49
CA LEU A 8 -53.25 -29.17 -19.70
C LEU A 8 -51.87 -28.97 -19.05
N PHE A 9 -50.80 -29.09 -19.83
CA PHE A 9 -49.47 -28.65 -19.41
C PHE A 9 -49.41 -27.13 -19.56
N LEU A 10 -49.86 -26.39 -18.53
CA LEU A 10 -49.57 -24.97 -18.41
C LEU A 10 -48.23 -24.81 -17.69
N LEU A 11 -47.16 -24.69 -18.47
CA LEU A 11 -45.85 -24.26 -17.99
C LEU A 11 -45.94 -22.79 -17.59
N LEU A 12 -46.00 -22.54 -16.27
CA LEU A 12 -45.80 -21.21 -15.70
C LEU A 12 -44.32 -20.82 -15.87
N THR A 13 -44.01 -20.09 -16.94
CA THR A 13 -42.74 -19.38 -17.07
C THR A 13 -42.77 -18.16 -16.15
N VAL A 14 -42.29 -18.31 -14.93
CA VAL A 14 -41.93 -17.17 -14.07
C VAL A 14 -40.68 -16.55 -14.68
N SER A 15 -40.87 -15.50 -15.47
CA SER A 15 -39.79 -14.71 -16.03
C SER A 15 -39.19 -13.87 -14.89
N CYS A 16 -38.00 -14.24 -14.41
CA CYS A 16 -37.20 -13.38 -13.55
C CYS A 16 -36.73 -12.19 -14.38
N THR A 17 -37.39 -11.04 -14.25
CA THR A 17 -36.81 -9.77 -14.69
C THR A 17 -35.59 -9.51 -13.82
N LYS A 18 -34.40 -9.58 -14.41
CA LYS A 18 -33.19 -9.04 -13.77
C LYS A 18 -33.47 -7.56 -13.51
N ASN A 19 -33.74 -7.21 -12.25
CA ASN A 19 -33.58 -5.83 -11.81
C ASN A 19 -32.09 -5.52 -11.97
N SER A 20 -31.75 -4.89 -13.08
CA SER A 20 -30.47 -4.22 -13.22
C SER A 20 -30.54 -3.03 -12.27
N LEU A 21 -30.10 -3.23 -11.03
CA LEU A 21 -29.73 -2.12 -10.17
C LEU A 21 -28.60 -1.40 -10.90
N VAL A 22 -28.93 -0.28 -11.55
CA VAL A 22 -27.93 0.67 -12.01
C VAL A 22 -27.35 1.24 -10.72
N TYR A 23 -26.18 0.72 -10.33
CA TYR A 23 -25.38 1.36 -9.29
C TYR A 23 -24.92 2.69 -9.87
N GLU A 24 -25.49 3.77 -9.36
CA GLU A 24 -24.98 5.11 -9.61
C GLU A 24 -23.61 5.18 -8.95
N GLU A 25 -22.55 5.21 -9.76
CA GLU A 25 -21.18 5.33 -9.29
C GLU A 25 -21.02 6.73 -8.70
N ILE A 26 -21.09 6.84 -7.37
CA ILE A 26 -20.86 8.10 -6.67
C ILE A 26 -19.40 8.47 -6.89
N SER A 27 -19.14 9.52 -7.67
CA SER A 27 -17.78 10.03 -7.88
C SER A 27 -17.27 10.58 -6.54
N VAL A 28 -16.38 9.84 -5.89
CA VAL A 28 -15.65 10.35 -4.74
C VAL A 28 -14.67 11.41 -5.24
N GLU A 29 -14.70 12.61 -4.66
CA GLU A 29 -13.74 13.66 -4.98
C GLU A 29 -12.32 13.20 -4.59
N GLU A 30 -11.40 13.21 -5.54
CA GLU A 30 -10.00 12.85 -5.30
C GLU A 30 -9.33 13.92 -4.44
N LEU A 31 -8.69 13.49 -3.35
CA LEU A 31 -7.95 14.39 -2.48
C LEU A 31 -6.74 14.99 -3.21
N TYR A 32 -6.48 16.26 -2.94
CA TYR A 32 -5.33 16.95 -3.51
C TYR A 32 -4.01 16.30 -3.06
N SER A 33 -3.13 16.08 -4.02
CA SER A 33 -1.71 15.84 -3.81
C SER A 33 -0.89 16.77 -4.69
N CYS A 34 0.23 17.25 -4.16
CA CYS A 34 1.13 18.11 -4.91
C CYS A 34 2.05 17.35 -5.88
N ILE A 35 2.12 16.01 -5.74
CA ILE A 35 2.67 15.11 -6.74
C ILE A 35 1.58 14.29 -7.42
N ASN A 36 1.82 13.91 -8.68
CA ASN A 36 0.89 13.14 -9.49
C ASN A 36 1.16 11.64 -9.37
N TYR A 37 0.20 10.89 -8.82
CA TYR A 37 0.28 9.42 -8.71
C TYR A 37 -0.29 8.67 -9.92
N ASN A 38 -0.70 9.37 -10.99
CA ASN A 38 -1.19 8.72 -12.21
C ASN A 38 -0.16 7.73 -12.81
N LYS A 39 1.13 7.96 -12.55
CA LYS A 39 2.20 7.03 -12.96
C LYS A 39 2.00 5.65 -12.35
N VAL A 40 1.63 5.56 -11.07
CA VAL A 40 1.48 4.26 -10.38
C VAL A 40 0.12 3.62 -10.63
N SER A 41 -0.91 4.42 -10.95
CA SER A 41 -2.23 3.89 -11.33
C SER A 41 -2.32 3.52 -12.82
N ASP A 42 -1.28 3.77 -13.61
CA ASP A 42 -1.17 3.28 -14.99
C ASP A 42 -1.12 1.74 -14.98
N PRO A 43 -2.00 1.05 -15.73
CA PRO A 43 -1.95 -0.42 -15.85
C PRO A 43 -0.62 -0.98 -16.38
N ASN A 44 0.21 -0.16 -17.03
CA ASN A 44 1.53 -0.52 -17.53
C ASN A 44 2.67 -0.11 -16.58
N PHE A 45 2.34 0.41 -15.40
CA PHE A 45 3.36 0.69 -14.39
C PHE A 45 4.03 -0.62 -13.97
N ASP A 46 5.36 -0.65 -14.09
CA ASP A 46 6.16 -1.76 -13.59
C ASP A 46 6.24 -1.66 -12.06
N SER A 47 5.33 -2.35 -11.38
CA SER A 47 5.34 -2.38 -9.92
C SER A 47 6.49 -3.21 -9.33
N ASP A 48 7.34 -3.82 -10.17
CA ASP A 48 8.61 -4.44 -9.75
C ASP A 48 9.80 -3.49 -9.88
N ASP A 49 9.62 -2.30 -10.47
CA ASP A 49 10.57 -1.19 -10.36
C ASP A 49 10.48 -0.56 -8.97
N LEU A 50 11.09 -1.23 -7.99
CA LEU A 50 11.09 -0.81 -6.59
C LEU A 50 11.68 0.59 -6.38
N TYR A 51 12.62 1.00 -7.24
CA TYR A 51 13.24 2.33 -7.19
C TYR A 51 12.27 3.43 -7.64
N ALA A 52 11.26 3.12 -8.46
CA ALA A 52 10.22 4.10 -8.78
C ALA A 52 9.43 4.53 -7.53
N PHE A 53 9.28 3.66 -6.52
CA PHE A 53 8.62 4.03 -5.26
C PHE A 53 9.49 4.98 -4.42
N TRP A 54 10.81 4.79 -4.46
CA TRP A 54 11.77 5.73 -3.86
C TRP A 54 11.68 7.11 -4.52
N ASP A 55 11.73 7.18 -5.86
CA ASP A 55 11.62 8.44 -6.61
C ASP A 55 10.33 9.20 -6.27
N ILE A 56 9.22 8.45 -6.12
CA ILE A 56 7.92 9.02 -5.72
C ILE A 56 8.00 9.58 -4.31
N PHE A 57 8.54 8.82 -3.35
CA PHE A 57 8.71 9.27 -1.97
C PHE A 57 9.56 10.54 -1.89
N VAL A 58 10.69 10.60 -2.60
CA VAL A 58 11.57 11.77 -2.63
C VAL A 58 10.84 12.99 -3.21
N ALA A 59 10.15 12.83 -4.34
CA ALA A 59 9.39 13.91 -4.95
C ALA A 59 8.28 14.43 -4.03
N ASP A 60 7.60 13.53 -3.33
CA ASP A 60 6.53 13.84 -2.41
C ASP A 60 7.03 14.55 -1.16
N ALA A 61 8.09 14.04 -0.53
CA ALA A 61 8.72 14.65 0.63
C ALA A 61 9.19 16.07 0.32
N LYS A 62 9.85 16.24 -0.84
CA LYS A 62 10.32 17.54 -1.34
C LYS A 62 9.19 18.53 -1.60
N CYS A 63 7.99 18.05 -1.87
CA CYS A 63 6.83 18.87 -2.20
C CYS A 63 5.91 19.14 -1.00
N SER A 64 5.77 18.15 -0.11
CA SER A 64 4.80 18.12 0.98
C SER A 64 5.38 18.57 2.32
N MET A 65 6.68 18.40 2.58
CA MET A 65 7.29 18.71 3.87
C MET A 65 7.77 20.18 3.98
N ILE A 66 7.69 20.76 5.19
CA ILE A 66 7.93 22.18 5.51
C ILE A 66 9.30 22.74 5.03
N ASN A 67 10.30 21.89 4.76
CA ASN A 67 11.64 22.31 4.31
C ASN A 67 12.02 21.81 2.91
N ASN A 68 11.09 21.17 2.19
CA ASN A 68 11.34 20.59 0.88
C ASN A 68 12.62 19.73 0.83
N PRO A 69 12.81 18.77 1.77
CA PRO A 69 14.01 17.96 1.84
C PRO A 69 14.21 17.18 0.53
N ASP A 70 15.46 17.04 0.12
CA ASP A 70 15.86 16.35 -1.09
C ASP A 70 16.61 15.07 -0.68
N TYR A 71 15.87 14.02 -0.35
CA TYR A 71 16.44 12.80 0.24
C TYR A 71 17.39 12.06 -0.71
N ASP A 72 17.26 12.23 -2.03
CA ASP A 72 18.27 11.79 -3.01
C ASP A 72 19.67 12.38 -2.78
N LYS A 73 19.78 13.53 -2.10
CA LYS A 73 21.06 14.17 -1.77
C LYS A 73 21.56 13.84 -0.37
N LEU A 74 20.68 13.34 0.49
CA LEU A 74 20.97 13.03 1.88
C LEU A 74 21.32 11.54 2.02
N ASN A 75 20.57 10.69 1.33
CA ASN A 75 20.72 9.24 1.31
C ASN A 75 21.49 8.83 0.05
N ASN A 76 22.80 8.65 0.19
CA ASN A 76 23.72 8.39 -0.93
C ASN A 76 23.68 6.95 -1.45
N ILE A 77 23.09 6.03 -0.68
CA ILE A 77 22.97 4.62 -1.02
C ILE A 77 21.52 4.20 -0.80
N VAL A 78 20.86 3.77 -1.87
CA VAL A 78 19.51 3.20 -1.83
C VAL A 78 19.58 1.77 -2.34
N ASP A 79 19.16 0.81 -1.52
CA ASP A 79 19.24 -0.61 -1.79
C ASP A 79 17.91 -1.28 -1.42
N ILE A 80 17.06 -1.47 -2.43
CA ILE A 80 15.72 -2.02 -2.25
C ILE A 80 15.65 -3.34 -3.02
N TYR A 81 15.24 -4.41 -2.33
CA TYR A 81 15.27 -5.76 -2.90
C TYR A 81 14.13 -6.65 -2.41
N TYR A 82 13.86 -7.69 -3.20
CA TYR A 82 12.97 -8.77 -2.80
C TYR A 82 13.68 -9.83 -1.98
N GLU A 83 13.00 -10.26 -0.94
CA GLU A 83 13.28 -11.48 -0.21
C GLU A 83 12.33 -12.58 -0.62
N TYR A 84 12.91 -13.73 -0.90
CA TYR A 84 12.19 -14.92 -1.31
C TYR A 84 12.19 -15.93 -0.19
N GLU A 85 11.06 -16.59 0.02
CA GLU A 85 10.98 -17.72 0.93
C GLU A 85 11.98 -18.80 0.52
N SER A 86 12.56 -19.47 1.51
CA SER A 86 13.36 -20.68 1.24
C SER A 86 12.51 -21.73 0.53
N ALA A 87 13.14 -22.61 -0.25
CA ALA A 87 12.42 -23.71 -0.92
C ALA A 87 11.63 -24.59 0.06
N ALA A 88 12.09 -24.72 1.31
CA ALA A 88 11.41 -25.47 2.36
C ALA A 88 10.13 -24.76 2.83
N LEU A 89 10.20 -23.44 3.10
CA LEU A 89 9.04 -22.62 3.48
C LEU A 89 8.01 -22.57 2.34
N PHE A 90 8.48 -22.38 1.11
CA PHE A 90 7.62 -22.40 -0.07
C PHE A 90 6.90 -23.75 -0.21
N ALA A 91 7.60 -24.87 -0.01
CA ALA A 91 7.01 -26.21 -0.10
C ALA A 91 6.06 -26.54 1.06
N SER A 92 6.26 -25.96 2.26
CA SER A 92 5.33 -26.10 3.39
C SER A 92 4.09 -25.21 3.27
N GLY A 93 4.10 -24.25 2.33
CA GLY A 93 3.02 -23.26 2.16
C GLY A 93 3.09 -22.12 3.17
N GLU A 94 4.12 -22.09 4.01
CA GLU A 94 4.41 -21.02 4.96
C GLU A 94 4.90 -19.76 4.23
N VAL A 95 4.75 -18.61 4.89
CA VAL A 95 5.14 -17.28 4.39
C VAL A 95 6.07 -16.62 5.40
N LEU A 96 6.83 -15.62 4.94
CA LEU A 96 7.50 -14.68 5.85
C LEU A 96 6.44 -13.98 6.71
N ASP A 97 6.76 -13.72 7.97
CA ASP A 97 5.85 -13.11 8.95
C ASP A 97 5.84 -11.57 8.91
N TYR A 98 6.51 -11.00 7.90
CA TYR A 98 6.57 -9.57 7.61
C TYR A 98 6.27 -9.28 6.13
N GLY A 99 5.80 -8.05 5.85
CA GLY A 99 5.62 -7.56 4.48
C GLY A 99 6.89 -6.92 3.92
N ALA A 100 7.60 -6.17 4.75
CA ALA A 100 8.91 -5.59 4.47
C ALA A 100 9.62 -5.26 5.81
N TYR A 101 10.87 -4.82 5.72
CA TYR A 101 11.60 -4.20 6.82
C TYR A 101 12.65 -3.21 6.31
N ALA A 102 12.88 -2.18 7.12
CA ALA A 102 14.01 -1.25 7.02
C ALA A 102 15.24 -1.78 7.76
N ALA A 103 16.42 -1.68 7.13
CA ALA A 103 17.66 -2.30 7.60
C ALA A 103 18.76 -1.29 7.95
N SER A 104 18.50 0.01 7.83
CA SER A 104 19.52 1.06 8.02
C SER A 104 19.02 2.27 8.79
N SER A 105 18.02 2.12 9.67
CA SER A 105 17.32 3.22 10.32
C SER A 105 18.14 4.09 11.27
N CYS A 106 19.41 3.73 11.52
CA CYS A 106 20.38 4.52 12.27
C CYS A 106 21.58 4.94 11.42
N ASN A 107 21.44 4.93 10.10
CA ASN A 107 22.44 5.38 9.14
C ASN A 107 21.80 6.34 8.14
N ASP A 108 22.01 7.64 8.36
CA ASP A 108 21.41 8.70 7.56
C ASP A 108 21.85 8.70 6.08
N GLU A 109 22.94 8.00 5.72
CA GLU A 109 23.43 7.91 4.35
C GLU A 109 22.81 6.75 3.55
N ILE A 110 22.19 5.77 4.22
CA ILE A 110 21.76 4.52 3.60
C ILE A 110 20.25 4.32 3.82
N VAL A 111 19.54 4.01 2.72
CA VAL A 111 18.19 3.46 2.75
C VAL A 111 18.28 2.02 2.27
N ARG A 112 17.89 1.06 3.11
CA ARG A 112 17.90 -0.36 2.74
C ARG A 112 16.60 -1.02 3.17
N VAL A 113 15.85 -1.47 2.19
CA VAL A 113 14.52 -2.08 2.39
C VAL A 113 14.48 -3.47 1.79
N GLY A 114 14.20 -4.47 2.63
CA GLY A 114 13.89 -5.83 2.21
C GLY A 114 12.38 -6.04 2.14
N ILE A 115 11.88 -6.57 1.03
CA ILE A 115 10.44 -6.76 0.78
C ILE A 115 10.13 -8.24 0.61
N ALA A 116 9.18 -8.78 1.37
CA ALA A 116 8.72 -10.16 1.17
C ALA A 116 8.01 -10.28 -0.18
N PHE A 117 8.61 -11.02 -1.13
CA PHE A 117 8.15 -11.07 -2.52
C PHE A 117 6.70 -11.54 -2.64
N ARG A 118 6.32 -12.59 -1.91
CA ARG A 118 4.94 -13.10 -1.97
C ARG A 118 3.94 -12.08 -1.46
N TYR A 119 4.23 -11.47 -0.32
CA TYR A 119 3.38 -10.41 0.24
C TYR A 119 3.24 -9.23 -0.72
N TRP A 120 4.32 -8.79 -1.38
CA TRP A 120 4.28 -7.73 -2.40
C TRP A 120 3.31 -8.04 -3.55
N ASN A 121 3.25 -9.29 -3.97
CA ASN A 121 2.36 -9.73 -5.05
C ASN A 121 0.89 -9.85 -4.63
N ASP A 122 0.60 -9.91 -3.33
CA ASP A 122 -0.75 -10.06 -2.79
C ASP A 122 -1.45 -8.71 -2.53
N ILE A 123 -0.73 -7.59 -2.62
CA ILE A 123 -1.23 -6.25 -2.30
C ILE A 123 -1.38 -5.34 -3.53
N ASN A 124 -2.30 -4.38 -3.45
CA ASN A 124 -2.53 -3.42 -4.52
C ASN A 124 -1.53 -2.24 -4.49
N ILE A 125 -1.54 -1.40 -5.52
CA ILE A 125 -0.57 -0.32 -5.67
C ILE A 125 -0.57 0.71 -4.54
N TRP A 126 -1.75 1.01 -3.96
CA TRP A 126 -1.86 1.95 -2.84
C TRP A 126 -1.27 1.36 -1.56
N GLN A 127 -1.48 0.07 -1.34
CA GLN A 127 -0.85 -0.69 -0.26
C GLN A 127 0.66 -0.79 -0.46
N LYS A 128 1.15 -0.96 -1.70
CA LYS A 128 2.58 -0.94 -2.03
C LYS A 128 3.21 0.42 -1.69
N LEU A 129 2.56 1.53 -2.07
CA LEU A 129 3.00 2.87 -1.67
C LEU A 129 3.02 3.03 -0.14
N GLY A 130 1.98 2.61 0.55
CA GLY A 130 1.91 2.64 2.02
C GLY A 130 3.05 1.85 2.66
N LEU A 131 3.31 0.63 2.18
CA LEU A 131 4.41 -0.21 2.65
C LEU A 131 5.77 0.45 2.42
N MET A 132 6.04 0.96 1.22
CA MET A 132 7.32 1.62 0.95
C MET A 132 7.50 2.88 1.81
N TYR A 133 6.46 3.69 1.99
CA TYR A 133 6.52 4.89 2.84
C TYR A 133 6.71 4.53 4.31
N HIS A 134 6.19 3.40 4.77
CA HIS A 134 6.45 2.88 6.12
C HIS A 134 7.94 2.61 6.33
N GLU A 135 8.55 1.82 5.45
CA GLU A 135 9.97 1.47 5.56
C GLU A 135 10.87 2.69 5.37
N PHE A 136 10.54 3.60 4.45
CA PHE A 136 11.25 4.87 4.33
C PHE A 136 11.04 5.76 5.56
N GLY A 137 9.90 5.68 6.23
CA GLY A 137 9.67 6.36 7.50
C GLY A 137 10.64 5.92 8.59
N HIS A 138 10.97 4.63 8.64
CA HIS A 138 12.03 4.11 9.50
C HIS A 138 13.41 4.61 9.07
N ASP A 139 13.79 4.41 7.81
CA ASP A 139 15.16 4.69 7.36
C ASP A 139 15.49 6.17 7.21
N VAL A 140 14.55 6.98 6.74
CA VAL A 140 14.78 8.40 6.40
C VAL A 140 14.36 9.33 7.52
N LEU A 141 13.25 9.04 8.20
CA LEU A 141 12.67 9.93 9.21
C LEU A 141 12.88 9.42 10.64
N GLN A 142 13.46 8.24 10.80
CA GLN A 142 13.68 7.56 12.07
C GLN A 142 12.39 7.40 12.88
N TYR A 143 11.22 7.33 12.22
CA TYR A 143 9.98 7.12 12.93
C TYR A 143 9.95 5.71 13.51
N ALA A 144 9.51 5.57 14.76
CA ALA A 144 9.10 4.30 15.31
C ALA A 144 7.64 4.02 14.94
N HIS A 145 7.20 2.79 15.20
CA HIS A 145 5.81 2.39 14.97
C HIS A 145 4.81 3.28 15.71
N SER A 146 3.74 3.66 15.03
CA SER A 146 2.58 4.33 15.62
C SER A 146 1.57 3.31 16.19
N THR A 147 0.58 3.80 16.93
CA THR A 147 -0.47 2.96 17.53
C THR A 147 -1.80 2.98 16.77
N ASN A 148 -2.02 3.96 15.90
CA ASN A 148 -3.27 4.09 15.16
C ASN A 148 -3.15 3.32 13.81
N PRO A 149 -4.06 2.37 13.52
CA PRO A 149 -4.02 1.55 12.30
C PRO A 149 -4.19 2.34 11.00
N ASP A 150 -4.69 3.57 11.05
CA ASP A 150 -4.83 4.41 9.87
C ASP A 150 -3.52 5.10 9.47
N ASP A 151 -2.49 5.09 10.33
CA ASP A 151 -1.22 5.77 10.06
C ASP A 151 -0.25 4.91 9.26
N ILE A 152 0.53 5.55 8.39
CA ILE A 152 1.58 4.86 7.61
C ILE A 152 2.55 4.12 8.54
N MET A 153 2.88 4.64 9.72
CA MET A 153 3.81 3.99 10.65
C MET A 153 3.20 2.87 11.50
N HIS A 154 1.95 2.46 11.26
CA HIS A 154 1.38 1.34 12.01
C HIS A 154 2.06 0.02 11.60
N PRO A 155 2.44 -0.86 12.55
CA PRO A 155 3.22 -2.07 12.25
C PRO A 155 2.44 -3.15 11.51
N SER A 156 1.11 -3.06 11.45
CA SER A 156 0.29 -4.07 10.79
C SER A 156 -0.22 -3.61 9.43
N SER A 157 -0.04 -4.50 8.46
CA SER A 157 -0.74 -4.48 7.18
C SER A 157 -2.19 -4.99 7.28
N PRO A 158 -3.08 -4.61 6.34
CA PRO A 158 -2.80 -3.79 5.15
C PRO A 158 -2.98 -2.29 5.38
N PHE A 159 -2.12 -1.52 4.71
CA PHE A 159 -2.28 -0.08 4.54
C PHE A 159 -3.51 0.27 3.71
N ALA A 160 -3.83 1.57 3.63
CA ALA A 160 -4.92 2.08 2.82
C ALA A 160 -4.86 1.56 1.38
N ASN A 161 -6.00 1.03 0.91
CA ASN A 161 -6.11 0.34 -0.37
C ASN A 161 -6.73 1.21 -1.48
N THR A 162 -6.94 2.51 -1.22
CA THR A 162 -7.47 3.50 -2.16
C THR A 162 -6.57 4.72 -2.23
N TYR A 163 -6.68 5.48 -3.32
CA TYR A 163 -5.99 6.77 -3.48
C TYR A 163 -6.25 7.71 -2.31
N ASN A 164 -7.52 8.01 -2.00
CA ASN A 164 -7.85 8.94 -0.92
C ASN A 164 -7.34 8.47 0.45
N GLY A 165 -7.48 7.18 0.77
CA GLY A 165 -6.96 6.66 2.04
C GLY A 165 -5.43 6.75 2.13
N PHE A 166 -4.72 6.53 1.02
CA PHE A 166 -3.28 6.75 0.96
C PHE A 166 -2.93 8.24 1.14
N ILE A 167 -3.64 9.16 0.47
CA ILE A 167 -3.40 10.60 0.64
C ILE A 167 -3.63 11.07 2.08
N GLU A 168 -4.68 10.61 2.74
CA GLU A 168 -4.97 10.96 4.14
C GLU A 168 -3.87 10.49 5.10
N SER A 169 -3.47 9.23 5.00
CA SER A 169 -2.42 8.63 5.83
C SER A 169 -1.05 9.27 5.57
N LYS A 170 -0.72 9.51 4.29
CA LYS A 170 0.46 10.24 3.87
C LYS A 170 0.52 11.67 4.40
N ASN A 171 -0.58 12.42 4.32
CA ASN A 171 -0.61 13.79 4.80
C ASN A 171 -0.36 13.83 6.32
N ARG A 172 -0.92 12.89 7.10
CA ARG A 172 -0.59 12.75 8.53
C ARG A 172 0.89 12.41 8.76
N PHE A 173 1.44 11.51 7.95
CA PHE A 173 2.84 11.10 8.01
C PHE A 173 3.81 12.27 7.81
N PHE A 174 3.64 13.06 6.76
CA PHE A 174 4.51 14.22 6.49
C PHE A 174 4.25 15.41 7.42
N ASP A 175 3.01 15.63 7.82
CA ASP A 175 2.67 16.68 8.79
C ASP A 175 3.11 16.35 10.22
N LYS A 176 3.61 15.13 10.47
CA LYS A 176 3.92 14.62 11.83
C LYS A 176 2.70 14.63 12.75
N LYS A 177 1.51 14.38 12.18
CA LYS A 177 0.21 14.41 12.87
C LYS A 177 -0.34 13.00 13.06
N PHE A 178 0.46 12.12 13.65
CA PHE A 178 0.01 10.80 14.08
C PHE A 178 0.16 10.63 15.59
N GLU A 179 -0.78 9.88 16.19
CA GLU A 179 -0.80 9.65 17.63
C GLU A 179 0.37 8.77 18.05
N GLY A 180 1.04 9.13 19.15
CA GLY A 180 2.16 8.36 19.66
C GLY A 180 3.41 8.45 18.78
N ILE A 181 3.62 9.57 18.06
CA ILE A 181 4.85 9.79 17.31
C ILE A 181 6.07 9.61 18.23
N ASN A 182 6.89 8.62 17.87
CA ASN A 182 8.13 8.26 18.54
C ASN A 182 9.21 8.08 17.48
N TYR A 183 10.46 8.10 17.92
CA TYR A 183 11.62 7.95 17.05
C TYR A 183 12.47 6.76 17.49
N ILE A 184 13.11 6.10 16.53
CA ILE A 184 14.05 5.02 16.78
C ILE A 184 15.25 5.59 17.55
N ASP A 185 15.60 4.97 18.67
CA ASP A 185 16.76 5.36 19.47
C ASP A 185 18.05 4.82 18.83
N CYS A 186 18.78 5.71 18.16
CA CYS A 186 20.05 5.38 17.52
C CYS A 186 21.28 5.64 18.40
N SER A 187 21.11 5.99 19.68
CA SER A 187 22.23 6.32 20.57
C SER A 187 23.24 5.19 20.78
N TRP A 188 22.83 3.94 20.54
CA TRP A 188 23.63 2.73 20.70
C TRP A 188 24.51 2.38 19.49
N TYR A 189 24.36 3.09 18.37
CA TYR A 189 25.05 2.80 17.10
C TYR A 189 26.24 3.74 16.80
N ASN A 190 26.68 4.51 17.80
CA ASN A 190 27.87 5.37 17.74
C ASN A 190 29.19 4.59 17.81
#